data_AF-A0A2U1MBN4-F1
#
_entry.id   AF-A0A2U1MBN4-F1
#
_cell.length_a   1.000
_cell.length_b   1.000
_cell.length_c   1.000
_cell.angle_alpha   90.00
_cell.angle_beta   90.00
_cell.angle_gamma   90.00
#
_symmetry.space_group_name_H-M   'P 1'
#
loop_
_entity.id
_entity.type
_entity.pdbx_description
1 polymer ?
#
loop_
_entity_poly.entity_id
_entity_poly.type
_entity_poly.pdbx_seq_one_letter_code
_entity_poly.pdbx_strand_id
1 'polypeptide(L)' 'MDIDEQVAIFLHIIAHNVKNRVMICRFYHSGETISRYFSRVCNAVIRLHSHLLKKPEPVPEDSNDQKWKWFKEL' A
#
# COMPACT_ATOMS: atom_id res chain seq x y z
N MET A 1 -13.05 14.26 -11.37
CA MET A 1 -12.54 13.02 -10.78
C MET A 1 -11.45 13.43 -9.81
N ASP A 2 -11.76 13.38 -8.53
CA ASP A 2 -10.92 13.94 -7.49
C ASP A 2 -9.75 12.99 -7.15
N ILE A 3 -8.61 13.53 -6.70
CA ILE A 3 -7.47 12.71 -6.26
C ILE A 3 -7.83 12.01 -4.94
N ASP A 4 -8.60 12.67 -4.07
CA ASP A 4 -9.05 12.12 -2.79
C ASP A 4 -9.89 10.86 -2.99
N GLU A 5 -10.76 10.83 -4.01
CA GLU A 5 -11.55 9.64 -4.33
C GLU A 5 -10.66 8.46 -4.77
N GLN A 6 -9.66 8.71 -5.61
CA GLN A 6 -8.74 7.67 -6.07
C GLN A 6 -7.93 7.10 -4.91
N VAL A 7 -7.44 7.97 -4.02
CA VAL A 7 -6.70 7.60 -2.82
C VAL A 7 -7.60 6.82 -1.85
N ALA A 8 -8.84 7.26 -1.63
CA ALA A 8 -9.81 6.56 -0.79
C ALA A 8 -10.13 5.15 -1.32
N ILE A 9 -10.30 4.98 -2.63
CA ILE A 9 -10.50 3.67 -3.26
C ILE A 9 -9.28 2.77 -3.02
N PHE A 10 -8.07 3.27 -3.27
CA PHE A 10 -6.83 2.52 -3.06
C PHE A 10 -6.68 2.08 -1.59
N LEU A 11 -6.81 3.03 -0.65
CA LEU A 11 -6.68 2.77 0.78
C LEU A 11 -7.73 1.77 1.26
N HIS A 12 -8.98 1.88 0.81
CA HIS A 12 -10.04 0.96 1.21
C HIS A 12 -9.78 -0.46 0.70
N ILE A 13 -9.29 -0.62 -0.52
CA ILE A 13 -8.92 -1.94 -1.08
C ILE A 13 -7.82 -2.58 -0.24
N ILE A 14 -6.73 -1.86 0.06
CA ILE A 14 -5.59 -2.45 0.79
C ILE A 14 -5.88 -2.64 2.28
N ALA A 15 -6.63 -1.74 2.91
CA ALA A 15 -6.92 -1.81 4.35
C ALA A 15 -7.89 -2.94 4.70
N HIS A 16 -8.85 -3.22 3.81
CA HIS A 16 -9.87 -4.24 4.03
C HIS A 16 -9.72 -5.48 3.16
N ASN A 17 -8.69 -5.53 2.29
CA ASN A 17 -8.46 -6.60 1.32
C ASN A 17 -9.72 -6.93 0.49
N VAL A 18 -10.44 -5.90 0.04
CA VAL A 18 -11.70 -6.07 -0.69
C VAL A 18 -11.48 -6.12 -2.20
N LYS A 19 -12.36 -6.87 -2.89
CA LYS A 19 -12.30 -7.02 -4.35
C LYS A 19 -12.89 -5.81 -5.08
N ASN A 20 -12.44 -5.57 -6.31
CA ASN A 20 -12.95 -4.53 -7.22
C ASN A 20 -14.50 -4.48 -7.27
N ARG A 21 -15.18 -5.64 -7.28
CA ARG A 21 -16.64 -5.73 -7.28
C ARG A 21 -17.32 -4.98 -6.12
N VAL A 22 -16.71 -4.96 -4.93
CA VAL A 22 -17.25 -4.23 -3.76
C VAL A 22 -17.17 -2.73 -3.98
N MET A 23 -16.10 -2.27 -4.63
CA MET A 23 -15.82 -0.86 -4.89
C MET A 23 -16.72 -0.28 -5.97
N ILE A 24 -17.06 -1.07 -6.99
CA ILE A 24 -18.04 -0.71 -8.01
C ILE A 24 -19.35 -0.27 -7.36
N CYS A 25 -19.88 -1.06 -6.43
CA CYS A 25 -21.14 -0.73 -5.74
C CYS A 25 -21.01 0.45 -4.78
N ARG A 26 -19.84 0.62 -4.14
CA ARG A 26 -19.63 1.65 -3.11
C ARG A 26 -19.39 3.05 -3.68
N PHE A 27 -18.68 3.13 -4.80
CA PHE A 27 -18.30 4.39 -5.43
C PHE A 27 -19.05 4.65 -6.76
N TYR A 28 -19.95 3.75 -7.16
CA TYR A 28 -20.76 3.86 -8.38
C TYR A 28 -19.92 4.07 -9.66
N HIS A 29 -18.72 3.51 -9.67
CA HIS A 29 -17.80 3.55 -10.82
C HIS A 29 -17.70 2.19 -11.49
N SER A 30 -17.38 2.19 -12.79
CA SER A 30 -17.11 0.95 -13.51
C SER A 30 -15.92 0.19 -12.91
N GLY A 31 -15.89 -1.14 -13.07
CA GLY A 31 -14.76 -1.94 -12.60
C GLY A 31 -13.43 -1.55 -13.26
N GLU A 32 -13.47 -1.12 -14.53
CA GLU A 32 -12.30 -0.59 -15.22
C GLU A 32 -11.80 0.69 -14.54
N THR A 33 -12.72 1.59 -14.22
CA THR A 33 -12.43 2.86 -13.54
C THR A 33 -11.75 2.62 -12.19
N ILE A 34 -12.30 1.73 -11.36
CA ILE A 34 -11.69 1.36 -10.07
C ILE A 34 -10.29 0.77 -10.27
N SER A 35 -10.12 -0.15 -11.23
CA SER A 35 -8.83 -0.77 -11.52
C SER A 35 -7.77 0.25 -11.96
N ARG A 36 -8.18 1.22 -12.78
CA ARG A 36 -7.34 2.33 -13.23
C ARG A 36 -6.91 3.21 -12.05
N TYR A 37 -7.82 3.54 -11.13
CA TYR A 37 -7.50 4.37 -9.96
C TYR A 37 -6.59 3.67 -8.98
N PHE A 38 -6.87 2.40 -8.69
CA PHE A 38 -5.99 1.57 -7.89
C PHE A 38 -4.57 1.55 -8.47
N SER A 39 -4.45 1.27 -9.77
CA SER A 39 -3.14 1.20 -10.45
C SER A 39 -2.41 2.54 -10.47
N ARG A 40 -3.12 3.66 -10.68
CA ARG A 40 -2.52 5.00 -10.67
C ARG A 40 -1.95 5.36 -9.31
N VAL A 41 -2.72 5.14 -8.23
CA VAL A 41 -2.26 5.42 -6.87
C VAL A 41 -1.15 4.46 -6.46
N CYS A 42 -1.26 3.17 -6.77
CA CYS A 42 -0.22 2.18 -6.52
C CYS A 42 1.12 2.59 -7.18
N ASN A 43 1.09 2.96 -8.46
CA ASN A 43 2.28 3.44 -9.17
C ASN A 43 2.85 4.72 -8.56
N ALA A 44 2.01 5.65 -8.11
CA ALA A 44 2.47 6.87 -7.43
C ALA A 44 3.17 6.53 -6.10
N VAL A 45 2.59 5.63 -5.30
CA VAL A 45 3.18 5.15 -4.04
C VAL A 45 4.52 4.47 -4.28
N ILE A 46 4.63 3.60 -5.30
CA ILE A 46 5.89 2.95 -5.67
C ILE A 46 6.94 3.99 -6.08
N ARG A 47 6.57 5.01 -6.86
CA ARG A 47 7.51 6.08 -7.25
C ARG A 47 7.95 6.94 -6.07
N LEU A 48 7.08 7.10 -5.07
CA LEU A 48 7.35 7.88 -3.85
C LEU A 48 7.93 7.03 -2.72
N HIS A 49 8.20 5.74 -2.93
CA HIS A 49 8.65 4.83 -1.87
C HIS A 49 9.87 5.37 -1.10
N SER A 50 10.81 6.03 -1.80
CA SER A 50 12.01 6.61 -1.19
C SER A 50 11.74 7.78 -0.24
N HIS A 51 10.60 8.45 -0.39
CA HIS A 51 10.17 9.57 0.44
C HIS A 51 9.18 9.12 1.53
N LEU A 52 8.36 8.10 1.23
CA LEU A 52 7.32 7.60 2.13
C LEU A 52 7.85 6.54 3.10
N LEU A 53 8.79 5.70 2.65
CA LEU A 53 9.34 4.61 3.44
C LEU A 53 10.68 5.04 4.03
N LYS A 54 10.85 4.75 5.33
CA LYS A 54 12.16 4.89 5.97
C LYS A 54 13.14 3.99 5.22
N LYS A 55 14.31 4.54 4.84
CA LYS A 55 15.39 3.70 4.34
C LYS A 55 15.67 2.61 5.38
N PRO A 56 15.71 1.33 4.98
CA PRO A 56 16.05 0.27 5.91
C PRO A 56 17.46 0.55 6.42
N GLU A 57 17.59 0.70 7.74
CA GLU A 57 18.88 0.77 8.40
C GLU A 57 19.32 -0.66 8.70
N PRO A 58 20.61 -0.98 8.52
CA PRO A 58 21.12 -2.29 8.91
C PRO A 58 20.88 -2.51 10.40
N VAL A 59 20.44 -3.71 10.75
CA VAL A 59 20.28 -4.10 12.15
C VAL A 59 21.67 -4.26 12.76
N PRO A 60 22.01 -3.55 13.86
CA PRO A 60 23.29 -3.74 14.53
C PRO A 60 23.47 -5.19 14.99
N GLU A 61 24.68 -5.75 14.84
CA GLU A 61 24.98 -7.14 15.25
C GLU A 61 24.69 -7.36 16.74
N ASP A 62 24.92 -6.36 17.57
CA ASP A 62 24.66 -6.31 19.01
C ASP A 62 23.21 -5.99 19.39
N SER A 63 22.30 -5.82 18.41
CA SER A 63 20.90 -5.49 18.69
C SER A 63 20.23 -6.57 19.54
N ASN A 64 19.83 -6.23 20.77
CA ASN A 64 19.11 -7.12 21.69
C ASN A 64 17.57 -7.09 21.47
N ASP A 65 17.13 -6.50 20.37
CA ASP A 65 15.71 -6.38 20.06
C ASP A 65 15.16 -7.75 19.64
N GLN A 66 14.21 -8.27 20.42
CA GLN A 66 13.59 -9.59 20.23
C GLN A 66 13.04 -9.75 18.80
N LYS A 67 12.64 -8.65 18.16
CA LYS A 67 12.10 -8.64 16.79
C LYS A 67 13.08 -9.22 15.76
N TRP A 68 14.39 -9.04 15.97
CA TRP A 68 15.43 -9.46 15.03
C TRP A 68 16.03 -10.84 15.32
N LYS A 69 15.62 -11.50 16.41
CA LYS A 69 16.20 -12.78 16.84
C LYS A 69 16.21 -13.84 15.72
N TRP A 70 15.11 -13.97 14.98
CA TRP A 70 14.96 -14.96 13.91
C TRP A 70 15.72 -14.62 12.62
N PHE A 71 16.24 -13.40 12.49
CA PHE A 71 16.98 -12.95 11.31
C PHE A 71 18.50 -13.03 11.47
N LYS A 72 19.01 -13.36 12.66
CA LYS A 72 20.45 -13.51 12.93
C LYS A 72 21.00 -14.91 12.61
N GLU A 73 20.12 -15.89 12.35
CA GLU A 73 20.49 -17.31 12.17
C GLU A 73 20.36 -17.80 10.71
N LEU A 74 20.16 -16.88 9.76
CA LEU A 74 20.14 -17.12 8.30
C LEU A 74 21.44 -16.65 7.66
#